data_AF-A0A1D2I3T2-F1
#
_entry.id   AF-A0A1D2I3T2-F1
#
_cell.length_a   1.000
_cell.length_b   1.000
_cell.length_c   1.000
_cell.angle_alpha   90.00
_cell.angle_beta   90.00
_cell.angle_gamma   90.00
#
_symmetry.space_group_name_H-M   'P 1'
#
loop_
_entity.id
_entity.type
_entity.pdbx_description
1 polymer ?
#
loop_
_entity_poly.entity_id
_entity_poly.type
_entity_poly.pdbx_seq_one_letter_code
_entity_poly.pdbx_strand_id
1 'polypeptide(L)'
;MVAEGPNRVWSWDISKLKGPVKGSYYCLYTVVDIYSRYTVGWMLAGHENKELAEQFLSSSIAKYTIGEGQLTIHSDRGSPMVAENVAQMMSNLGVTKSHSRPKTSNDNPFSESQYKTLKYRHSYPDRFGCIEDARAWCEDFFDWYNLAHRHSGIGMHTPFDVHFGLADQLREMRADVLASVYDRHPERFVRKAPEPPKLPGTVWINKPTDPRHPDAEIPAQG
;
A
#
# COMPACT_ATOMS: atom_id res chain seq x y z
N MET A 1 -10.38 -5.10 -8.98
CA MET A 1 -9.05 -4.91 -9.60
C MET A 1 -8.10 -5.97 -9.10
N VAL A 2 -7.12 -6.31 -9.92
CA VAL A 2 -6.16 -7.38 -9.68
C VAL A 2 -4.74 -6.90 -10.00
N ALA A 3 -3.76 -7.31 -9.21
CA ALA A 3 -2.33 -7.10 -9.44
C ALA A 3 -1.57 -8.42 -9.29
N GLU A 4 -0.79 -8.76 -10.32
CA GLU A 4 0.04 -9.99 -10.39
C GLU A 4 1.54 -9.67 -10.27
N GLY A 5 1.89 -8.39 -10.12
CA GLY A 5 3.26 -7.94 -9.93
C GLY A 5 3.33 -6.46 -9.56
N PRO A 6 4.54 -5.95 -9.26
CA PRO A 6 4.76 -4.52 -9.01
C PRO A 6 4.37 -3.66 -10.20
N ASN A 7 3.99 -2.40 -9.94
CA ASN A 7 3.65 -1.38 -10.92
C ASN A 7 2.46 -1.74 -11.82
N ARG A 8 1.55 -2.58 -11.32
CA ARG A 8 0.28 -2.93 -12.00
C ARG A 8 -0.90 -2.16 -11.45
N VAL A 9 -1.01 -2.09 -10.13
CA VAL A 9 -2.07 -1.34 -9.47
C VAL A 9 -1.49 -0.58 -8.30
N TRP A 10 -1.64 0.73 -8.34
CA TRP A 10 -1.32 1.61 -7.22
C TRP A 10 -2.60 2.08 -6.57
N SER A 11 -2.59 2.14 -5.25
CA SER A 11 -3.64 2.81 -4.49
C SER A 11 -3.11 4.13 -3.96
N TRP A 12 -3.88 5.20 -4.03
CA TRP A 12 -3.48 6.48 -3.48
C TRP A 12 -4.60 7.08 -2.63
N ASP A 13 -4.21 7.84 -1.62
CA ASP A 13 -5.13 8.48 -0.69
C ASP A 13 -4.48 9.67 0.01
N ILE A 14 -5.28 10.43 0.76
CA ILE A 14 -4.86 11.60 1.54
C ILE A 14 -5.27 11.41 3.00
N SER A 15 -4.30 11.34 3.91
CA SER A 15 -4.55 11.36 5.36
C SER A 15 -4.34 12.75 5.96
N LYS A 16 -5.09 13.07 7.01
CA LYS A 16 -4.87 14.30 7.80
C LYS A 16 -3.97 13.98 9.00
N LEU A 17 -2.83 14.66 9.08
CA LEU A 17 -1.94 14.66 10.25
C LEU A 17 -2.29 15.85 11.13
N LYS A 18 -2.34 15.67 12.46
CA LYS A 18 -2.70 16.76 13.38
C LYS A 18 -1.59 17.81 13.42
N GLY A 19 -1.94 19.05 13.10
CA GLY A 19 -1.06 20.20 13.19
C GLY A 19 -0.92 20.76 14.62
N PRO A 20 -0.22 21.90 14.77
CA PRO A 20 0.21 22.43 16.07
C PRO A 20 -0.95 22.77 16.99
N VAL A 21 -2.08 23.21 16.41
CA VAL A 21 -3.26 23.61 17.16
C VAL A 21 -4.46 22.73 16.83
N LYS A 22 -5.42 22.66 17.76
CA LYS A 22 -6.67 21.93 17.55
C LYS A 22 -7.40 22.48 16.31
N GLY A 23 -7.79 21.58 15.40
CA GLY A 23 -8.45 21.96 14.14
C GLY A 23 -7.49 22.29 12.98
N SER A 24 -6.17 22.36 13.22
CA SER A 24 -5.17 22.45 12.15
C SER A 24 -4.67 21.07 11.73
N TYR A 25 -4.42 20.89 10.43
CA TYR A 25 -3.98 19.62 9.86
C TYR A 25 -3.00 19.83 8.72
N TYR A 26 -2.07 18.88 8.55
CA TYR A 26 -1.30 18.70 7.33
C TYR A 26 -1.89 17.57 6.51
N CYS A 27 -1.87 17.70 5.19
CA CYS A 27 -2.37 16.71 4.25
C CYS A 27 -1.20 15.83 3.78
N LEU A 28 -1.21 14.57 4.19
CA LEU A 28 -0.26 13.55 3.76
C LEU A 28 -0.85 12.78 2.58
N TYR A 29 -0.29 13.00 1.40
CA TYR A 29 -0.62 12.26 0.19
C TYR A 29 0.28 11.03 0.16
N THR A 30 -0.28 9.86 -0.11
CA THR A 30 0.51 8.65 -0.34
C THR A 30 0.00 7.92 -1.56
N VAL A 31 0.92 7.29 -2.28
CA VAL A 31 0.62 6.29 -3.29
C VAL A 31 1.43 5.03 -2.98
N VAL A 32 0.73 3.90 -2.92
CA VAL A 32 1.23 2.59 -2.53
C VAL A 32 0.97 1.58 -3.63
N ASP A 33 1.97 0.79 -3.97
CA ASP A 33 1.82 -0.36 -4.86
C ASP A 33 1.14 -1.51 -4.10
N ILE A 34 -0.02 -1.95 -4.58
CA ILE A 34 -0.82 -2.96 -3.86
C ILE A 34 -0.28 -4.37 -3.99
N TYR A 35 0.72 -4.62 -4.83
CA TYR A 35 1.31 -5.95 -4.92
C TYR A 35 2.39 -6.10 -3.85
N SER A 36 3.33 -5.15 -3.85
CA SER A 36 4.52 -5.12 -3.01
C SER A 36 4.31 -4.45 -1.64
N ARG A 37 3.22 -3.69 -1.45
CA ARG A 37 3.03 -2.74 -0.33
C ARG A 37 3.99 -1.54 -0.38
N TYR A 38 4.79 -1.38 -1.43
CA TYR A 38 5.80 -0.33 -1.48
C TYR A 38 5.18 1.05 -1.64
N THR A 39 5.58 1.99 -0.81
CA THR A 39 5.19 3.39 -0.96
C THR A 39 6.00 3.99 -2.10
N VAL A 40 5.39 4.06 -3.29
CA VAL A 40 6.06 4.57 -4.51
C VAL A 40 6.24 6.08 -4.47
N GLY A 41 5.44 6.77 -3.66
CA GLY A 41 5.54 8.21 -3.43
C GLY A 41 4.70 8.67 -2.24
N TRP A 42 5.15 9.74 -1.60
CA TRP A 42 4.38 10.49 -0.61
C TRP A 42 4.75 11.98 -0.67
N MET A 43 3.87 12.85 -0.16
CA MET A 43 4.18 14.27 0.06
C MET A 43 3.31 14.87 1.17
N LEU A 44 3.75 16.01 1.72
CA LEU A 44 2.99 16.81 2.67
C LEU A 44 2.63 18.16 2.10
N ALA A 45 1.39 18.59 2.35
CA ALA A 45 0.91 19.93 2.04
C ALA A 45 0.17 20.53 3.24
N GLY A 46 0.18 21.87 3.34
CA GLY A 46 -0.58 22.58 4.37
C GLY A 46 -2.11 22.47 4.19
N HIS A 47 -2.57 22.23 2.96
CA HIS A 47 -3.97 22.05 2.63
C HIS A 47 -4.13 21.08 1.45
N GLU A 48 -5.34 20.60 1.26
CA GLU A 48 -5.68 19.75 0.13
C GLU A 48 -5.85 20.62 -1.12
N ASN A 49 -5.17 20.26 -2.20
CA ASN A 49 -5.15 21.01 -3.44
C ASN A 49 -5.05 20.04 -4.63
N LYS A 50 -5.84 20.30 -5.67
CA LYS A 50 -5.95 19.42 -6.84
C LYS A 50 -4.69 19.45 -7.71
N GLU A 51 -4.10 20.62 -7.93
CA GLU A 51 -2.87 20.77 -8.71
C GLU A 51 -1.70 20.05 -8.02
N LEU A 52 -1.64 20.09 -6.69
CA LEU A 52 -0.68 19.32 -5.91
C LEU A 52 -0.90 17.81 -6.10
N ALA A 53 -2.15 17.33 -6.05
CA ALA A 53 -2.45 15.92 -6.27
C ALA A 53 -1.99 15.43 -7.67
N GLU A 54 -2.23 16.24 -8.70
CA GLU A 54 -1.80 15.94 -10.07
C GLU A 54 -0.28 15.92 -10.21
N GLN A 55 0.40 16.95 -9.69
CA GLN A 55 1.87 17.03 -9.71
C GLN A 55 2.48 15.87 -8.93
N PHE A 56 1.91 15.51 -7.80
CA PHE A 56 2.35 14.39 -6.97
C PHE A 56 2.23 13.06 -7.69
N LEU A 57 1.08 12.76 -8.28
CA LEU A 57 0.88 11.52 -9.01
C LEU A 57 1.75 11.47 -10.26
N SER A 58 1.80 12.54 -11.05
CA SER A 58 2.64 12.63 -12.24
C SER A 58 4.12 12.42 -11.92
N SER A 59 4.64 13.11 -10.89
CA SER A 59 6.03 12.95 -10.45
C SER A 59 6.30 11.57 -9.84
N SER A 60 5.32 10.95 -9.18
CA SER A 60 5.46 9.59 -8.65
C SER A 60 5.51 8.55 -9.77
N ILE A 61 4.67 8.70 -10.80
CA ILE A 61 4.68 7.83 -11.99
C ILE A 61 6.01 7.99 -12.74
N ALA A 62 6.48 9.23 -12.94
CA ALA A 62 7.70 9.52 -13.70
C ALA A 62 8.98 8.93 -13.09
N LYS A 63 8.99 8.55 -11.80
CA LYS A 63 10.11 7.83 -11.17
C LYS A 63 10.29 6.41 -11.71
N TYR A 64 9.29 5.86 -12.37
CA TYR A 64 9.27 4.47 -12.84
C TYR A 64 9.07 4.44 -14.35
N THR A 65 9.77 3.52 -15.01
CA THR A 65 9.55 3.23 -16.43
C THR A 65 8.32 2.33 -16.57
N ILE A 66 7.14 2.94 -16.59
CA ILE A 66 5.85 2.25 -16.72
C ILE A 66 5.33 2.46 -18.14
N GLY A 67 5.07 1.36 -18.86
CA GLY A 67 4.48 1.44 -20.20
C GLY A 67 3.02 1.92 -20.15
N GLU A 68 2.57 2.51 -21.26
CA GLU A 68 1.16 2.90 -21.41
C GLU A 68 0.21 1.72 -21.16
N GLY A 69 -0.87 1.97 -20.43
CA GLY A 69 -1.85 0.95 -20.05
C GLY A 69 -1.40 -0.09 -19.02
N GLN A 70 -0.14 -0.05 -18.55
CA GLN A 70 0.38 -1.07 -17.62
C GLN A 70 0.03 -0.81 -16.15
N LEU A 71 -0.20 0.45 -15.80
CA LEU A 71 -0.55 0.88 -14.46
C LEU A 71 -2.03 1.28 -14.39
N THR A 72 -2.70 0.78 -13.36
CA THR A 72 -3.98 1.28 -12.89
C THR A 72 -3.78 2.02 -11.58
N ILE A 73 -4.32 3.22 -11.46
CA ILE A 73 -4.32 3.94 -10.18
C ILE A 73 -5.74 3.92 -9.62
N HIS A 74 -5.84 3.52 -8.37
CA HIS A 74 -7.06 3.44 -7.61
C HIS A 74 -7.08 4.50 -6.51
N SER A 75 -8.23 5.12 -6.33
CA SER A 75 -8.50 6.07 -5.25
C SER A 75 -9.84 5.76 -4.64
N ASP A 76 -9.97 6.01 -3.34
CA ASP A 76 -11.29 6.17 -2.75
C ASP A 76 -11.91 7.50 -3.25
N ARG A 77 -13.21 7.70 -3.04
CA ARG A 77 -13.94 8.93 -3.32
C ARG A 77 -13.50 10.04 -2.36
N GLY A 78 -12.29 10.57 -2.56
CA GLY A 78 -11.87 11.86 -2.04
C GLY A 78 -12.78 12.99 -2.55
N SER A 79 -12.46 14.24 -2.19
CA SER A 79 -13.23 15.40 -2.64
C SER A 79 -13.55 15.32 -4.15
N PRO A 80 -14.82 15.48 -4.59
CA PRO A 80 -15.21 15.32 -5.99
C PRO A 80 -14.33 16.10 -6.97
N MET A 81 -13.85 17.28 -6.56
CA MET A 81 -12.96 18.15 -7.34
C MET A 81 -11.59 17.53 -7.59
N VAL A 82 -11.02 16.82 -6.62
CA VAL A 82 -9.73 16.13 -6.77
C VAL A 82 -9.91 14.90 -7.66
N ALA A 83 -11.04 14.19 -7.51
CA ALA A 83 -11.32 12.97 -8.27
C ALA A 83 -11.48 13.21 -9.78
N GLU A 84 -12.06 14.34 -10.21
CA GLU A 84 -12.30 14.67 -11.62
C GLU A 84 -11.00 15.04 -12.36
N ASN A 85 -10.18 15.94 -11.78
CA ASN A 85 -8.92 16.39 -12.37
C ASN A 85 -7.89 15.25 -12.48
N VAL A 86 -7.80 14.43 -11.43
CA VAL A 86 -6.99 13.21 -11.45
C VAL A 86 -7.45 12.22 -12.54
N ALA A 87 -8.74 12.17 -12.88
CA ALA A 87 -9.22 11.33 -13.99
C ALA A 87 -8.71 11.81 -15.35
N GLN A 88 -8.71 13.13 -15.55
CA GLN A 88 -8.26 13.76 -16.78
C GLN A 88 -6.74 13.61 -16.95
N MET A 89 -5.97 13.83 -15.88
CA MET A 89 -4.53 13.58 -15.87
C MET A 89 -4.19 12.11 -16.16
N MET A 90 -4.89 11.15 -15.54
CA MET A 90 -4.67 9.71 -15.81
C MET A 90 -4.92 9.36 -17.28
N SER A 91 -5.96 9.94 -17.88
CA SER A 91 -6.27 9.76 -19.30
C SER A 91 -5.12 10.28 -20.18
N ASN A 92 -4.54 11.43 -19.83
CA ASN A 92 -3.41 12.02 -20.56
C ASN A 92 -2.10 11.23 -20.41
N LEU A 93 -1.92 10.51 -19.30
CA LEU A 93 -0.73 9.67 -19.04
C LEU A 93 -0.88 8.23 -19.53
N GLY A 94 -1.98 7.89 -20.23
CA GLY A 94 -2.25 6.52 -20.67
C GLY A 94 -2.48 5.53 -19.52
N VAL A 95 -2.85 6.02 -18.34
CA VAL A 95 -3.11 5.23 -17.12
C VAL A 95 -4.61 4.92 -17.05
N THR A 96 -4.96 3.65 -16.83
CA THR A 96 -6.37 3.26 -16.70
C THR A 96 -6.89 3.60 -15.31
N LYS A 97 -7.99 4.33 -15.21
CA LYS A 97 -8.66 4.61 -13.93
C LYS A 97 -9.64 3.49 -13.58
N SER A 98 -9.71 3.14 -12.30
CA SER A 98 -10.85 2.41 -11.75
C SER A 98 -11.59 3.30 -10.74
N HIS A 99 -12.89 3.42 -10.92
CA HIS A 99 -13.79 4.02 -9.92
C HIS A 99 -14.48 2.91 -9.14
N SER A 100 -14.56 3.07 -7.81
CA SER A 100 -15.30 2.14 -6.95
C SER A 100 -16.80 2.10 -7.29
N ARG A 101 -17.38 0.91 -7.23
CA ARG A 101 -18.82 0.69 -7.45
C ARG A 101 -19.63 1.25 -6.27
N PRO A 102 -20.89 1.70 -6.45
CA PRO A 102 -21.73 2.11 -5.32
C PRO A 102 -22.06 0.91 -4.42
N LYS A 103 -21.85 1.05 -3.09
CA LYS A 103 -22.19 0.12 -1.99
C LYS A 103 -21.12 -0.86 -1.46
N THR A 104 -19.87 -0.43 -1.23
CA THR A 104 -18.93 -1.15 -0.35
C THR A 104 -18.14 -0.14 0.50
N SER A 105 -18.19 -0.23 1.82
CA SER A 105 -17.57 0.76 2.73
C SER A 105 -16.06 0.57 2.95
N ASN A 106 -15.34 -0.03 2.00
CA ASN A 106 -13.94 -0.42 2.21
C ASN A 106 -13.15 -0.43 0.89
N ASP A 107 -13.21 0.68 0.15
CA ASP A 107 -12.71 0.71 -1.22
C ASP A 107 -11.17 0.83 -1.29
N ASN A 108 -10.48 1.25 -0.23
CA ASN A 108 -9.01 1.41 -0.23
C ASN A 108 -8.27 0.73 0.96
N PRO A 109 -8.30 -0.60 1.07
CA PRO A 109 -7.74 -1.32 2.22
C PRO A 109 -6.21 -1.18 2.36
N PHE A 110 -5.48 -0.93 1.27
CA PHE A 110 -4.02 -0.83 1.29
C PHE A 110 -3.53 0.49 1.85
N SER A 111 -4.11 1.62 1.43
CA SER A 111 -3.79 2.93 2.01
C SER A 111 -4.24 2.99 3.48
N GLU A 112 -5.42 2.45 3.81
CA GLU A 112 -5.88 2.37 5.20
C GLU A 112 -4.94 1.57 6.10
N SER A 113 -4.50 0.39 5.64
CA SER A 113 -3.53 -0.41 6.36
C SER A 113 -2.20 0.32 6.54
N GLN A 114 -1.73 1.06 5.53
CA GLN A 114 -0.52 1.87 5.62
C GLN A 114 -0.67 2.99 6.67
N TYR A 115 -1.80 3.72 6.65
CA TYR A 115 -2.06 4.76 7.65
C TYR A 115 -2.23 4.22 9.05
N LYS A 116 -2.77 3.01 9.20
CA LYS A 116 -2.79 2.31 10.48
C LYS A 116 -1.36 2.02 10.95
N THR A 117 -0.51 1.44 10.11
CA THR A 117 0.90 1.23 10.46
C THR A 117 1.60 2.54 10.86
N LEU A 118 1.31 3.63 10.14
CA LEU A 118 1.84 4.96 10.41
C LEU A 118 1.41 5.47 11.79
N LYS A 119 0.11 5.48 12.08
CA LYS A 119 -0.45 6.05 13.32
C LYS A 119 -0.21 5.20 14.57
N TYR A 120 0.06 3.90 14.41
CA TYR A 120 0.39 2.99 15.52
C TYR A 120 1.88 2.94 15.83
N ARG A 121 2.71 3.67 15.09
CA ARG A 121 4.14 3.76 15.39
C ARG A 121 4.32 4.41 16.76
N HIS A 122 5.16 3.81 17.62
CA HIS A 122 5.41 4.35 18.97
C HIS A 122 5.97 5.78 18.97
N SER A 123 6.66 6.18 17.90
CA SER A 123 7.21 7.53 17.72
C SER A 123 6.22 8.50 17.04
N TYR A 124 5.01 8.05 16.70
CA TYR A 124 4.01 8.92 16.07
C TYR A 124 3.56 9.99 17.07
N PRO A 125 3.73 11.29 16.75
CA PRO A 125 3.42 12.34 17.71
C PRO A 125 1.91 12.59 17.80
N ASP A 126 1.47 13.07 18.96
CA ASP A 126 0.08 13.52 19.14
C ASP A 126 -0.28 14.68 18.21
N ARG A 127 0.69 15.56 17.95
CA ARG A 127 0.62 16.72 17.05
C ARG A 127 2.01 17.04 16.49
N PHE A 128 2.04 17.50 15.25
CA PHE A 128 3.26 18.05 14.64
C PHE A 128 3.34 19.56 14.88
N GLY A 129 4.50 20.05 15.30
CA GLY A 129 4.73 21.47 15.62
C GLY A 129 4.73 22.34 14.37
N CYS A 130 5.43 21.93 13.33
CA CYS A 130 5.38 22.54 11.99
C CYS A 130 5.32 21.48 10.88
N ILE A 131 5.24 21.92 9.62
CA ILE A 131 5.22 21.01 8.47
C ILE A 131 6.59 20.37 8.24
N GLU A 132 7.67 21.04 8.65
CA GLU A 132 9.04 20.53 8.60
C GLU A 132 9.22 19.35 9.58
N ASP A 133 8.70 19.45 10.81
CA ASP A 133 8.70 18.33 11.76
C ASP A 133 7.94 17.13 11.20
N ALA A 134 6.77 17.39 10.59
CA ALA A 134 5.97 16.36 9.96
C ALA A 134 6.71 15.70 8.78
N ARG A 135 7.45 16.49 8.00
CA ARG A 135 8.25 16.01 6.87
C ARG A 135 9.39 15.13 7.34
N ALA A 136 10.20 15.60 8.29
CA ALA A 136 11.32 14.82 8.83
C ALA A 136 10.84 13.48 9.41
N TRP A 137 9.74 13.50 10.17
CA TRP A 137 9.17 12.26 10.70
C TRP A 137 8.66 11.32 9.60
N CYS A 138 8.02 11.86 8.56
CA CYS A 138 7.52 11.06 7.44
C CYS A 138 8.67 10.47 6.61
N GLU A 139 9.77 11.20 6.41
CA GLU A 139 10.98 10.69 5.76
C GLU A 139 11.48 9.42 6.48
N ASP A 140 11.74 9.53 7.79
CA ASP A 140 12.17 8.40 8.62
C ASP A 140 11.16 7.24 8.58
N PHE A 141 9.86 7.57 8.63
CA PHE A 141 8.80 6.57 8.61
C PHE A 141 8.76 5.80 7.30
N PHE A 142 8.75 6.49 6.16
CA PHE A 142 8.61 5.84 4.84
C PHE A 142 9.87 5.09 4.44
N ASP A 143 11.06 5.57 4.83
CA ASP A 143 12.31 4.83 4.67
C ASP A 143 12.26 3.53 5.48
N TRP A 144 11.91 3.61 6.76
CA TRP A 144 11.74 2.41 7.58
C TRP A 144 10.65 1.48 7.02
N TYR A 145 9.51 2.02 6.61
CA TYR A 145 8.38 1.25 6.09
C TYR A 145 8.78 0.46 4.84
N ASN A 146 9.45 1.12 3.88
CA ASN A 146 9.83 0.50 2.63
C ASN A 146 11.03 -0.45 2.76
N LEU A 147 12.01 -0.12 3.61
CA LEU A 147 13.32 -0.80 3.64
C LEU A 147 13.52 -1.74 4.82
N ALA A 148 12.72 -1.65 5.87
CA ALA A 148 12.94 -2.42 7.11
C ALA A 148 11.67 -3.08 7.67
N HIS A 149 10.49 -2.51 7.46
CA HIS A 149 9.25 -3.11 7.94
C HIS A 149 8.91 -4.36 7.12
N ARG A 150 8.73 -5.50 7.79
CA ARG A 150 8.33 -6.75 7.14
C ARG A 150 6.83 -6.94 7.23
N HIS A 151 6.20 -7.27 6.10
CA HIS A 151 4.75 -7.46 6.03
C HIS A 151 4.40 -8.95 5.89
N SER A 152 3.52 -9.44 6.75
CA SER A 152 3.02 -10.81 6.67
C SER A 152 2.31 -11.09 5.34
N GLY A 153 1.57 -10.12 4.82
CA GLY A 153 0.88 -10.20 3.53
C GLY A 153 1.79 -10.33 2.31
N ILE A 154 3.11 -10.15 2.48
CA ILE A 154 4.13 -10.38 1.44
C ILE A 154 5.21 -11.37 1.89
N GLY A 155 4.85 -12.33 2.74
CA GLY A 155 5.77 -13.40 3.14
C GLY A 155 6.92 -12.93 4.06
N MET A 156 6.69 -11.90 4.87
CA MET A 156 7.71 -11.30 5.75
C MET A 156 8.92 -10.73 4.98
N HIS A 157 8.71 -10.29 3.75
CA HIS A 157 9.65 -9.45 3.01
C HIS A 157 9.41 -7.97 3.33
N THR A 158 10.42 -7.14 3.04
CA THR A 158 10.22 -5.68 3.02
C THR A 158 9.49 -5.30 1.73
N PRO A 159 8.76 -4.18 1.71
CA PRO A 159 8.13 -3.72 0.48
C PRO A 159 9.13 -3.51 -0.66
N PHE A 160 10.34 -3.03 -0.36
CA PHE A 160 11.41 -2.85 -1.33
C PHE A 160 11.83 -4.16 -1.99
N ASP A 161 12.06 -5.22 -1.20
CA ASP A 161 12.47 -6.53 -1.72
C ASP A 161 11.47 -7.06 -2.76
N VAL A 162 10.18 -6.87 -2.50
CA VAL A 162 9.11 -7.36 -3.38
C VAL A 162 8.94 -6.44 -4.60
N HIS A 163 9.02 -5.12 -4.40
CA HIS A 163 8.85 -4.16 -5.48
C HIS A 163 9.92 -4.27 -6.55
N PHE A 164 11.17 -4.51 -6.15
CA PHE A 164 12.33 -4.58 -7.05
C PHE A 164 12.78 -6.01 -7.38
N GLY A 165 11.97 -7.02 -7.07
CA GLY A 165 12.21 -8.41 -7.50
C GLY A 165 13.33 -9.15 -6.76
N LEU A 166 13.73 -8.69 -5.58
CA LEU A 166 14.73 -9.35 -4.73
C LEU A 166 14.15 -10.48 -3.87
N ALA A 167 12.82 -10.53 -3.77
CA ALA A 167 12.14 -11.38 -2.81
C ALA A 167 12.34 -12.89 -3.07
N ASP A 168 12.39 -13.35 -4.32
CA ASP A 168 12.61 -14.76 -4.65
C ASP A 168 14.02 -15.21 -4.23
N GLN A 169 15.05 -14.43 -4.58
CA GLN A 169 16.43 -14.71 -4.17
C GLN A 169 16.57 -14.74 -2.64
N LEU A 170 15.98 -13.77 -1.94
CA LEU A 170 15.99 -13.75 -0.47
C LEU A 170 15.22 -14.94 0.13
N ARG A 171 14.19 -15.42 -0.55
CA ARG A 171 13.42 -16.59 -0.13
C ARG A 171 14.24 -17.88 -0.28
N GLU A 172 15.00 -18.02 -1.36
CA GLU A 172 15.94 -19.13 -1.54
C GLU A 172 17.01 -19.13 -0.46
N MET A 173 17.65 -17.99 -0.20
CA MET A 173 18.63 -17.86 0.89
C MET A 173 18.03 -18.23 2.26
N ARG A 174 16.77 -17.86 2.53
CA ARG A 174 16.07 -18.27 3.75
C ARG A 174 15.81 -19.77 3.79
N ALA A 175 15.53 -20.41 2.66
CA ALA A 175 15.34 -21.85 2.58
C ALA A 175 16.62 -22.61 2.96
N ASP A 176 17.77 -22.17 2.46
CA ASP A 176 19.07 -22.78 2.78
C ASP A 176 19.39 -22.69 4.27
N VAL A 177 19.16 -21.52 4.89
CA VAL A 177 19.34 -21.32 6.32
C VAL A 177 18.41 -22.24 7.12
N LEU A 178 17.14 -22.32 6.72
CA LEU A 178 16.14 -23.17 7.37
C LEU A 178 16.47 -24.66 7.27
N ALA A 179 16.97 -25.11 6.11
CA ALA A 179 17.46 -26.47 5.91
C ALA A 179 18.65 -26.77 6.83
N SER A 180 19.66 -25.88 6.86
CA SER A 180 20.81 -26.02 7.75
C SER A 180 20.45 -26.05 9.24
N VAL A 181 19.41 -25.33 9.65
CA VAL A 181 18.90 -25.36 11.04
C VAL A 181 18.15 -26.67 11.32
N TYR A 182 17.35 -27.15 10.36
CA TYR A 182 16.65 -28.42 10.47
C TYR A 182 17.61 -29.60 10.60
N ASP A 183 18.67 -29.63 9.80
CA ASP A 183 19.69 -30.69 9.84
C ASP A 183 20.39 -30.77 11.21
N ARG A 184 20.61 -29.63 11.86
CA ARG A 184 21.26 -29.54 13.18
C ARG A 184 20.32 -29.81 14.36
N HIS A 185 19.04 -29.44 14.20
CA HIS A 185 18.06 -29.46 15.28
C HIS A 185 16.68 -29.98 14.81
N PRO A 186 16.60 -31.22 14.29
CA PRO A 186 15.33 -31.76 13.79
C PRO A 186 14.27 -31.86 14.90
N GLU A 187 14.68 -32.03 16.16
CA GLU A 187 13.80 -32.11 17.33
C GLU A 187 12.99 -30.84 17.58
N ARG A 188 13.45 -29.68 17.07
CA ARG A 188 12.69 -28.41 17.13
C ARG A 188 11.49 -28.38 16.19
N PHE A 189 11.38 -29.34 15.26
CA PHE A 189 10.39 -29.34 14.19
C PHE A 189 9.54 -30.61 14.23
N VAL A 190 8.37 -30.52 14.86
CA VAL A 190 7.51 -31.66 15.23
C VAL A 190 6.95 -32.46 14.05
N ARG A 191 6.92 -31.92 12.81
CA ARG A 191 6.22 -32.56 11.68
C ARG A 191 6.99 -32.57 10.36
N LYS A 192 7.60 -31.45 9.99
CA LYS A 192 8.31 -31.30 8.72
C LYS A 192 9.38 -30.23 8.82
N ALA A 193 10.30 -30.25 7.86
CA ALA A 193 11.25 -29.17 7.66
C ALA A 193 10.52 -27.82 7.50
N PRO A 194 11.02 -26.74 8.13
CA PRO A 194 10.46 -25.42 7.96
C PRO A 194 10.69 -24.91 6.53
N GLU A 195 9.70 -24.20 6.00
CA GLU A 195 9.78 -23.55 4.68
C GLU A 195 9.60 -22.04 4.85
N PRO A 196 10.33 -21.21 4.08
CA PRO A 196 10.11 -19.78 4.12
C PRO A 196 8.70 -19.47 3.56
N PRO A 197 8.01 -18.47 4.14
CA PRO A 197 6.70 -18.04 3.67
C PRO A 197 6.68 -17.77 2.16
N LYS A 198 5.54 -18.02 1.52
CA LYS A 198 5.37 -17.76 0.09
C LYS A 198 5.06 -16.28 -0.16
N LEU A 199 5.50 -15.78 -1.30
CA LEU A 199 5.07 -14.48 -1.83
C LEU A 199 3.62 -14.54 -2.31
N PRO A 200 2.92 -13.40 -2.37
CA PRO A 200 1.57 -13.35 -2.88
C PRO A 200 1.59 -13.59 -4.39
N GLY A 201 0.72 -14.49 -4.87
CA GLY A 201 0.53 -14.69 -6.31
C GLY A 201 -0.26 -13.53 -6.92
N THR A 202 -1.49 -13.33 -6.46
CA THR A 202 -2.42 -12.34 -7.00
C THR A 202 -3.06 -11.53 -5.88
N VAL A 203 -3.06 -10.20 -6.00
CA VAL A 203 -3.64 -9.27 -5.00
C VAL A 203 -4.87 -8.55 -5.57
N TRP A 204 -5.91 -8.37 -4.76
CA TRP A 204 -7.18 -7.77 -5.17
C TRP A 204 -7.55 -6.59 -4.27
N ILE A 205 -8.04 -5.48 -4.84
CA ILE A 205 -8.70 -4.40 -4.07
C ILE A 205 -10.18 -4.74 -3.81
N ASN A 206 -10.78 -5.60 -4.62
CA ASN A 206 -12.12 -6.15 -4.42
C ASN A 206 -12.15 -7.49 -5.16
N LYS A 207 -12.13 -8.61 -4.43
CA LYS A 207 -12.18 -9.94 -5.03
C LYS A 207 -13.60 -10.18 -5.56
N PRO A 208 -13.78 -10.54 -6.84
CA PRO A 208 -15.09 -10.95 -7.32
C PRO A 208 -15.60 -12.13 -6.49
N THR A 209 -16.83 -12.07 -6.00
CA THR A 209 -17.49 -13.22 -5.38
C THR A 209 -17.58 -14.35 -6.39
N ASP A 210 -17.19 -15.57 -6.00
CA ASP A 210 -17.32 -16.75 -6.87
C ASP A 210 -18.82 -16.97 -7.13
N PRO A 211 -19.31 -16.98 -8.38
CA PRO A 211 -20.72 -17.20 -8.68
C PRO A 211 -21.24 -18.57 -8.21
N ARG A 212 -20.36 -19.49 -7.76
CA ARG A 212 -20.73 -20.82 -7.24
C ARG A 212 -20.99 -20.86 -5.74
N HIS A 213 -20.79 -19.76 -5.02
CA HIS A 213 -21.16 -19.63 -3.61
C HIS A 213 -21.72 -18.23 -3.35
N PRO A 214 -23.01 -17.98 -3.64
CA PRO A 214 -23.68 -16.81 -3.07
C PRO A 214 -23.66 -16.96 -1.55
N ASP A 215 -23.26 -15.90 -0.86
CA ASP A 215 -23.23 -15.83 0.60
C ASP A 215 -24.54 -16.36 1.18
N ALA A 216 -24.45 -17.31 2.10
CA ALA A 216 -25.60 -17.87 2.79
C ALA A 216 -26.32 -16.72 3.52
N GLU A 217 -27.51 -16.36 3.02
CA GLU A 217 -28.44 -15.48 3.73
C GLU A 217 -28.68 -16.05 5.12
N ILE A 218 -28.21 -15.33 6.14
CA ILE A 218 -28.58 -15.61 7.53
C ILE A 218 -30.06 -15.25 7.63
N PRO A 219 -30.98 -16.19 7.92
CA PRO A 219 -32.38 -15.86 8.06
C PRO A 219 -32.54 -15.01 9.32
N ALA A 220 -33.12 -13.82 9.14
CA ALA A 220 -33.60 -13.00 10.24
C ALA A 220 -34.63 -13.81 11.03
N GLN A 221 -34.29 -14.18 12.27
CA GLN A 221 -35.28 -14.69 13.21
C GLN A 221 -36.12 -13.51 13.69
N GLY A 222 -37.43 -13.61 13.46
CA GLY A 222 -38.45 -12.72 14.01
C GLY A 222 -38.85 -13.09 15.43
#